data_AF-A0A8S3ZSE3-F1
#
_entry.id   AF-A0A8S3ZSE3-F1
#
_cell.length_a   1.000
_cell.length_b   1.000
_cell.length_c   1.000
_cell.angle_alpha   90.00
_cell.angle_beta   90.00
_cell.angle_gamma   90.00
#
_symmetry.space_group_name_H-M   'P 1'
#
loop_
_entity.id
_entity.type
_entity.pdbx_description
1 polymer ?
#
loop_
_entity_poly.entity_id
_entity_poly.type
_entity_poly.pdbx_seq_one_letter_code
_entity_poly.pdbx_strand_id
1 'polypeptide(L)'
;VVHIDYNVCFEKGKGLRVPENVPFRLTANIETALGLTGVEGTFRISSEHVMKTMRKGRESLLTLLEAFVYDPLVDWTTGGDAGYTGAFYGGELAQGGGIAGDSRQTKQQMERDITNSMFSIRLTEMDSAWSKNKSELKTSLPILAVAVREWMNTSDKLEASSAAMEELHAVQQALVDAQSGPHHSVYTLSDRYSDYMILKGTRDKVMGSVREKIAEFSNWHKIHVMTLEKLQSSSFQSLCAEVMANLELGPPSFAASSSFLQGAGQSQIISQCEQLESEVCSLLEQRRVMLHSAVNVLHTYSTIVSQFGVVFAEDNRTFRFHGWLQELLNDFTSQKCEEVITRYHDMYSLTQSSQLTKAQFVFGVEAKLLNLLNDSNSKLLKLIDRRAQETNETMMLEVQVHEADEAIKLFVYENGLEGEKSLMSVIVSALYTLNKRYLLMEGAAAGAGDRLMDLTSRDGDWFLDELCSMSGNVNQFLETLNRYTQVHALGHVKSLQHSLKATHNVFMALQDLNMNFRSIILPEALKTDPSSR
;
A
#
# COMPACT_ATOMS: atom_id res chain seq x y z
N VAL A 1 -20.46 68.88 22.51
CA VAL A 1 -21.38 67.79 22.93
C VAL A 1 -20.57 66.51 22.97
N VAL A 2 -20.72 65.68 24.00
CA VAL A 2 -20.07 64.36 24.08
C VAL A 2 -21.17 63.33 24.25
N HIS A 3 -21.22 62.34 23.35
CA HIS A 3 -22.13 61.21 23.46
C HIS A 3 -21.48 60.12 24.32
N ILE A 4 -22.22 59.63 25.31
CA ILE A 4 -21.83 58.55 26.21
C ILE A 4 -22.83 57.40 26.03
N ASP A 5 -22.38 56.17 26.32
CA ASP A 5 -23.17 54.93 26.19
C ASP A 5 -23.46 54.51 24.73
N TYR A 6 -22.59 53.67 24.16
CA TYR A 6 -22.65 53.18 22.76
C TYR A 6 -23.18 51.74 22.66
N ASN A 7 -23.82 51.24 23.71
CA ASN A 7 -24.28 49.84 23.76
C ASN A 7 -25.35 49.51 22.71
N VAL A 8 -26.06 50.52 22.19
CA VAL A 8 -27.06 50.40 21.13
C VAL A 8 -26.56 51.10 19.86
N CYS A 9 -25.80 50.36 19.05
CA CYS A 9 -25.25 50.82 17.76
C CYS A 9 -25.75 49.92 16.62
N PHE A 10 -25.48 50.31 15.36
CA PHE A 10 -25.82 49.54 14.16
C PHE A 10 -27.31 49.19 14.07
N GLU A 11 -28.17 50.22 14.22
CA GLU A 11 -29.63 50.10 14.06
C GLU A 11 -30.35 49.22 15.11
N LYS A 12 -29.64 48.72 16.15
CA LYS A 12 -30.24 47.95 17.26
C LYS A 12 -31.42 48.68 17.95
N GLY A 13 -31.44 50.01 17.94
CA GLY A 13 -32.52 50.83 18.51
C GLY A 13 -33.89 50.64 17.83
N LYS A 14 -33.92 50.19 16.56
CA LYS A 14 -35.17 49.87 15.85
C LYS A 14 -35.82 48.56 16.32
N GLY A 15 -35.06 47.66 16.95
CA GLY A 15 -35.54 46.38 17.47
C GLY A 15 -36.09 46.44 18.90
N LEU A 16 -36.08 47.62 19.54
CA LEU A 16 -36.62 47.81 20.88
C LEU A 16 -38.15 47.69 20.87
N ARG A 17 -38.74 47.32 22.02
CA ARG A 17 -40.20 47.21 22.21
C ARG A 17 -40.94 48.49 21.76
N VAL A 18 -40.32 49.65 21.96
CA VAL A 18 -40.73 50.92 21.36
C VAL A 18 -39.59 51.35 20.43
N PRO A 19 -39.77 51.31 19.11
CA PRO A 19 -38.67 51.51 18.17
C PRO A 19 -38.24 52.98 18.11
N GLU A 20 -36.93 53.20 18.04
CA GLU A 20 -36.35 54.51 17.79
C GLU A 20 -36.31 54.79 16.28
N ASN A 21 -37.30 55.53 15.78
CA ASN A 21 -37.43 55.87 14.36
C ASN A 21 -36.72 57.18 13.96
N VAL A 22 -35.91 57.77 14.87
CA VAL A 22 -35.18 59.01 14.61
C VAL A 22 -33.71 58.72 14.32
N PRO A 23 -33.08 59.37 13.33
CA PRO A 23 -31.69 59.08 12.96
C PRO A 23 -30.67 59.63 13.98
N PHE A 24 -31.02 60.73 14.66
CA PHE A 24 -30.28 61.30 15.76
C PHE A 24 -31.19 62.27 16.53
N ARG A 25 -30.83 62.61 17.77
CA ARG A 25 -31.65 63.46 18.64
C ARG A 25 -31.52 64.94 18.27
N LEU A 26 -32.54 65.49 17.60
CA LEU A 26 -32.67 66.91 17.28
C LEU A 26 -34.02 67.44 17.78
N THR A 27 -34.11 67.71 19.07
CA THR A 27 -35.34 68.23 19.69
C THR A 27 -35.37 69.76 19.62
N ALA A 28 -36.55 70.36 19.84
CA ALA A 28 -36.71 71.82 19.87
C ALA A 28 -35.73 72.53 20.84
N ASN A 29 -35.37 71.88 21.96
CA ASN A 29 -34.38 72.43 22.89
C ASN A 29 -32.96 72.48 22.29
N ILE A 30 -32.59 71.47 21.50
CA ILE A 30 -31.29 71.44 20.81
C ILE A 30 -31.30 72.46 19.67
N GLU A 31 -32.37 72.52 18.89
CA GLU A 31 -32.52 73.51 17.81
C GLU A 31 -32.45 74.96 18.32
N THR A 32 -33.13 75.25 19.42
CA THR A 32 -33.08 76.58 20.06
C THR A 32 -31.66 76.92 20.55
N ALA A 33 -30.91 75.92 21.02
CA ALA A 33 -29.53 76.09 21.48
C ALA A 33 -28.53 76.34 20.34
N LEU A 34 -28.89 76.07 19.08
CA LEU A 34 -28.06 76.37 17.90
C LEU A 34 -28.10 77.86 17.51
N GLY A 35 -28.95 78.66 18.16
CA GLY A 35 -29.02 80.10 18.00
C GLY A 35 -30.15 80.56 17.08
N LEU A 36 -30.11 81.83 16.67
CA LEU A 36 -31.21 82.50 15.95
C LEU A 36 -31.55 81.89 14.59
N THR A 37 -30.59 81.23 13.93
CA THR A 37 -30.79 80.58 12.64
C THR A 37 -31.18 79.10 12.77
N GLY A 38 -31.24 78.57 13.99
CA GLY A 38 -31.62 77.19 14.27
C GLY A 38 -30.73 76.18 13.54
N VAL A 39 -31.35 75.24 12.83
CA VAL A 39 -30.66 74.21 12.03
C VAL A 39 -30.05 74.76 10.74
N GLU A 40 -30.56 75.89 10.25
CA GLU A 40 -30.10 76.52 9.01
C GLU A 40 -28.87 77.38 9.29
N GLY A 41 -27.81 77.16 8.52
CA GLY A 41 -26.51 77.83 8.71
C GLY A 41 -25.40 76.87 9.12
N THR A 42 -24.64 77.20 10.16
CA THR A 42 -23.39 76.50 10.51
C THR A 42 -23.59 75.02 10.77
N PHE A 43 -24.71 74.61 11.39
CA PHE A 43 -25.01 73.21 11.67
C PHE A 43 -25.19 72.38 10.39
N ARG A 44 -26.05 72.83 9.46
CA ARG A 44 -26.27 72.17 8.17
C ARG A 44 -24.99 72.11 7.33
N ILE A 45 -24.29 73.23 7.17
CA ILE A 45 -23.07 73.31 6.33
C ILE A 45 -21.98 72.38 6.88
N SER A 46 -21.77 72.38 8.20
CA SER A 46 -20.78 71.51 8.83
C SER A 46 -21.15 70.03 8.69
N SER A 47 -22.43 69.68 8.85
CA SER A 47 -22.91 68.30 8.70
C SER A 47 -22.74 67.78 7.27
N GLU A 48 -23.06 68.61 6.27
CA GLU A 48 -22.82 68.28 4.85
C GLU A 48 -21.35 68.06 4.56
N HIS A 49 -20.47 68.91 5.11
CA HIS A 49 -19.02 68.76 4.96
C HIS A 49 -18.52 67.45 5.59
N VAL A 50 -18.95 67.13 6.81
CA VAL A 50 -18.59 65.87 7.50
C VAL A 50 -19.06 64.65 6.70
N MET A 51 -20.31 64.63 6.25
CA MET A 51 -20.85 63.52 5.45
C MET A 51 -20.08 63.33 4.14
N LYS A 52 -19.68 64.42 3.49
CA LYS A 52 -18.88 64.38 2.26
C LYS A 52 -17.48 63.79 2.53
N THR A 53 -16.85 64.17 3.64
CA THR A 53 -15.54 63.65 4.04
C THR A 53 -15.60 62.17 4.45
N MET A 54 -16.60 61.76 5.23
CA MET A 54 -16.80 60.35 5.61
C MET A 54 -17.05 59.46 4.38
N ARG A 55 -17.85 59.92 3.41
CA ARG A 55 -18.08 59.18 2.16
C ARG A 55 -16.81 59.05 1.31
N LYS A 56 -15.94 60.05 1.30
CA LYS A 56 -14.63 59.98 0.63
C LYS A 56 -13.68 59.01 1.34
N GLY A 57 -13.68 58.98 2.67
CA GLY A 57 -12.89 58.04 3.49
C GLY A 57 -13.57 56.69 3.73
N ARG A 58 -14.49 56.27 2.86
CA ARG A 58 -15.32 55.05 3.05
C ARG A 58 -14.47 53.80 3.27
N GLU A 59 -13.42 53.62 2.48
CA GLU A 59 -12.56 52.43 2.59
C GLU A 59 -11.87 52.36 3.95
N SER A 60 -11.26 53.47 4.40
CA SER A 60 -10.62 53.53 5.73
C SER A 60 -11.60 53.30 6.87
N LEU A 61 -12.84 53.80 6.76
CA LEU A 61 -13.89 53.54 7.76
C LEU A 61 -14.37 52.07 7.73
N LEU A 62 -14.50 51.47 6.56
CA LEU A 62 -14.87 50.06 6.42
C LEU A 62 -13.81 49.15 7.02
N THR A 63 -12.53 49.38 6.72
CA THR A 63 -11.43 48.58 7.29
C THR A 63 -11.41 48.67 8.82
N LEU A 64 -11.70 49.85 9.40
CA LEU A 64 -11.78 50.00 10.85
C LEU A 64 -13.01 49.29 11.44
N LEU A 65 -14.14 49.28 10.73
CA LEU A 65 -15.36 48.58 11.16
C LEU A 65 -15.28 47.06 10.98
N GLU A 66 -14.52 46.56 10.00
CA GLU A 66 -14.27 45.12 9.81
C GLU A 66 -13.63 44.50 11.06
N ALA A 67 -12.72 45.21 11.73
CA ALA A 67 -12.11 44.75 12.96
C ALA A 67 -13.14 44.44 14.08
N PHE A 68 -14.28 45.14 14.12
CA PHE A 68 -15.35 44.90 15.10
C PHE A 68 -16.19 43.64 14.81
N VAL A 69 -16.19 43.16 13.56
CA VAL A 69 -16.85 41.88 13.18
C VAL A 69 -16.05 40.68 13.71
N TYR A 70 -14.73 40.84 13.85
CA TYR A 70 -13.83 39.79 14.30
C TYR A 70 -13.59 39.79 15.82
N ASP A 71 -14.20 40.71 16.60
CA ASP A 71 -14.10 40.70 18.06
C ASP A 71 -15.00 39.59 18.65
N PRO A 72 -14.42 38.51 19.23
CA PRO A 72 -15.17 37.36 19.73
C PRO A 72 -16.00 37.67 20.98
N LEU A 73 -15.86 38.86 21.57
CA LEU A 73 -16.57 39.27 22.78
C LEU A 73 -17.79 40.15 22.48
N VAL A 74 -18.01 40.55 21.23
CA VAL A 74 -19.14 41.41 20.83
C VAL A 74 -20.27 40.56 20.27
N ASP A 75 -21.36 40.47 21.04
CA ASP A 75 -22.55 39.75 20.61
C ASP A 75 -23.39 40.60 19.63
N TRP A 76 -23.28 40.25 18.35
CA TRP A 76 -24.03 40.87 17.26
C TRP A 76 -25.46 40.33 17.13
N THR A 77 -25.82 39.32 17.91
CA THR A 77 -27.16 38.73 17.85
C THR A 77 -28.12 39.52 18.74
N THR A 78 -29.00 40.32 18.13
CA THR A 78 -30.29 40.59 18.77
C THR A 78 -31.05 39.27 18.80
N GLY A 79 -31.44 38.83 20.00
CA GLY A 79 -32.11 37.55 20.19
C GLY A 79 -33.27 37.32 19.21
N GLY A 80 -33.30 36.13 18.63
CA GLY A 80 -34.38 35.65 17.77
C GLY A 80 -34.14 35.89 16.29
N ASP A 81 -33.92 34.78 15.58
CA ASP A 81 -33.87 34.62 14.13
C ASP A 81 -32.66 35.18 13.37
N ALA A 82 -32.03 34.25 12.66
CA ALA A 82 -30.96 34.47 11.71
C ALA A 82 -31.40 35.46 10.62
N GLY A 83 -30.61 36.51 10.41
CA GLY A 83 -30.72 37.30 9.20
C GLY A 83 -30.14 38.69 9.31
N TYR A 84 -28.84 38.83 9.04
CA TYR A 84 -28.29 40.07 8.46
C TYR A 84 -27.07 39.85 7.54
N THR A 85 -26.43 38.66 7.53
CA THR A 85 -25.46 38.29 6.49
C THR A 85 -26.11 37.93 5.14
N GLY A 86 -27.43 37.70 5.12
CA GLY A 86 -28.21 37.39 3.92
C GLY A 86 -28.72 38.61 3.11
N ALA A 87 -28.51 39.84 3.58
CA ALA A 87 -28.97 41.04 2.86
C ALA A 87 -27.93 41.64 1.90
N PHE A 88 -26.65 41.23 1.99
CA PHE A 88 -25.57 41.76 1.14
C PHE A 88 -25.22 40.85 -0.04
N TYR A 89 -25.66 39.58 -0.01
CA TYR A 89 -25.55 38.65 -1.13
C TYR A 89 -26.89 37.92 -1.36
N GLY A 90 -27.75 38.50 -2.20
CA GLY A 90 -28.85 37.80 -2.86
C GLY A 90 -30.14 37.63 -2.04
N GLY A 91 -30.99 38.66 -2.06
CA GLY A 91 -32.40 38.51 -1.71
C GLY A 91 -33.29 38.49 -2.96
N GLU A 92 -34.06 37.42 -3.15
CA GLU A 92 -35.39 37.50 -3.76
C GLU A 92 -36.30 36.32 -3.32
N LEU A 93 -37.37 36.69 -2.59
CA LEU A 93 -38.71 36.08 -2.50
C LEU A 93 -38.86 34.58 -2.14
N ALA A 94 -39.36 34.31 -0.93
CA ALA A 94 -40.50 33.40 -0.75
C ALA A 94 -41.18 33.58 0.63
N GLN A 95 -42.37 34.17 0.58
CA GLN A 95 -43.45 33.96 1.53
C GLN A 95 -43.85 32.47 1.55
N GLY A 96 -44.16 31.91 2.71
CA GLY A 96 -44.92 30.66 2.82
C GLY A 96 -44.38 29.73 3.90
N GLY A 97 -45.24 29.33 4.83
CA GLY A 97 -44.87 28.58 6.03
C GLY A 97 -44.72 27.08 5.82
N GLY A 98 -44.08 26.46 6.82
CA GLY A 98 -44.08 25.04 7.09
C GLY A 98 -43.02 24.25 6.32
N ILE A 99 -42.02 23.73 7.06
CA ILE A 99 -41.47 22.36 7.01
C ILE A 99 -40.23 22.36 7.93
N ALA A 100 -40.35 21.76 9.11
CA ALA A 100 -39.26 21.62 10.09
C ALA A 100 -38.31 20.43 9.79
N GLY A 101 -38.37 19.87 8.58
CA GLY A 101 -37.56 18.70 8.15
C GLY A 101 -36.40 19.05 7.22
N ASP A 102 -36.45 20.17 6.51
CA ASP A 102 -35.47 20.54 5.47
C ASP A 102 -34.31 21.36 6.03
N SER A 103 -34.57 22.10 7.11
CA SER A 103 -33.62 22.99 7.79
C SER A 103 -32.35 22.29 8.31
N ARG A 104 -32.38 20.96 8.52
CA ARG A 104 -31.21 20.18 8.98
C ARG A 104 -30.24 19.85 7.84
N GLN A 105 -30.76 19.59 6.63
CA GLN A 105 -29.93 19.46 5.43
C GLN A 105 -29.40 20.83 5.00
N THR A 106 -30.22 21.89 5.07
CA THR A 106 -29.78 23.26 4.75
C THR A 106 -28.68 23.75 5.70
N LYS A 107 -28.74 23.38 6.99
CA LYS A 107 -27.70 23.71 7.98
C LYS A 107 -26.39 22.96 7.74
N GLN A 108 -26.44 21.65 7.48
CA GLN A 108 -25.23 20.87 7.15
C GLN A 108 -24.60 21.33 5.83
N GLN A 109 -25.42 21.70 4.85
CA GLN A 109 -24.96 22.28 3.59
C GLN A 109 -24.28 23.63 3.85
N MET A 110 -24.90 24.50 4.65
CA MET A 110 -24.35 25.80 5.03
C MET A 110 -23.02 25.66 5.80
N GLU A 111 -22.91 24.72 6.74
CA GLU A 111 -21.67 24.46 7.49
C GLU A 111 -20.55 23.96 6.55
N ARG A 112 -20.86 23.05 5.62
CA ARG A 112 -19.92 22.62 4.57
C ARG A 112 -19.49 23.76 3.67
N ASP A 113 -20.41 24.64 3.29
CA ASP A 113 -20.12 25.80 2.44
C ASP A 113 -19.24 26.81 3.19
N ILE A 114 -19.42 26.99 4.50
CA ILE A 114 -18.54 27.80 5.35
C ILE A 114 -17.15 27.19 5.44
N THR A 115 -17.02 25.88 5.71
CA THR A 115 -15.71 25.20 5.76
C THR A 115 -15.00 25.26 4.40
N ASN A 116 -15.73 25.05 3.30
CA ASN A 116 -15.21 25.18 1.94
C ASN A 116 -14.79 26.62 1.62
N SER A 117 -15.54 27.61 2.08
CA SER A 117 -15.21 29.02 1.94
C SER A 117 -13.97 29.40 2.75
N MET A 118 -13.85 28.93 4.00
CA MET A 118 -12.67 29.12 4.83
C MET A 118 -11.42 28.50 4.20
N PHE A 119 -11.54 27.28 3.67
CA PHE A 119 -10.46 26.63 2.93
C PHE A 119 -10.09 27.41 1.66
N SER A 120 -11.09 27.89 0.91
CA SER A 120 -10.87 28.71 -0.28
C SER A 120 -10.16 30.03 0.03
N ILE A 121 -10.51 30.69 1.14
CA ILE A 121 -9.84 31.92 1.60
C ILE A 121 -8.37 31.63 1.92
N ARG A 122 -8.07 30.54 2.64
CA ARG A 122 -6.68 30.15 2.93
C ARG A 122 -5.89 29.84 1.66
N LEU A 123 -6.51 29.19 0.67
CA LEU A 123 -5.89 29.00 -0.64
C LEU A 123 -5.59 30.34 -1.33
N THR A 124 -6.49 31.32 -1.25
CA THR A 124 -6.25 32.65 -1.84
C THR A 124 -5.15 33.45 -1.11
N GLU A 125 -5.02 33.31 0.21
CA GLU A 125 -3.91 33.93 0.97
C GLU A 125 -2.56 33.36 0.54
N MET A 126 -2.50 32.05 0.28
CA MET A 126 -1.29 31.36 -0.17
C MET A 126 -0.97 31.59 -1.65
N ASP A 127 -1.96 31.96 -2.47
CA ASP A 127 -1.82 32.10 -3.93
C ASP A 127 -0.71 33.07 -4.34
N SER A 128 -0.56 34.19 -3.63
CA SER A 128 0.47 35.19 -3.92
C SER A 128 1.90 34.63 -3.72
N ALA A 129 2.14 33.93 -2.61
CA ALA A 129 3.41 33.30 -2.30
C ALA A 129 3.71 32.13 -3.26
N TRP A 130 2.70 31.33 -3.58
CA TRP A 130 2.81 30.22 -4.53
C TRP A 130 3.09 30.70 -5.95
N SER A 131 2.40 31.74 -6.39
CA SER A 131 2.62 32.36 -7.71
C SER A 131 4.02 32.95 -7.83
N LYS A 132 4.52 33.59 -6.77
CA LYS A 132 5.91 34.07 -6.70
C LYS A 132 6.90 32.89 -6.80
N ASN A 133 6.73 31.86 -5.98
CA ASN A 133 7.63 30.70 -6.01
C ASN A 133 7.61 29.97 -7.36
N LYS A 134 6.43 29.84 -7.97
CA LYS A 134 6.26 29.30 -9.33
C LYS A 134 7.05 30.11 -10.36
N SER A 135 7.03 31.43 -10.27
CA SER A 135 7.80 32.30 -11.18
C SER A 135 9.31 32.15 -11.00
N GLU A 136 9.77 32.00 -9.76
CA GLU A 136 11.18 31.76 -9.42
C GLU A 136 11.66 30.39 -9.93
N LEU A 137 10.86 29.33 -9.75
CA LEU A 137 11.15 27.99 -10.29
C LEU A 137 11.19 28.00 -11.82
N LYS A 138 10.24 28.67 -12.47
CA LYS A 138 10.17 28.76 -13.94
C LYS A 138 11.39 29.47 -14.54
N THR A 139 12.01 30.37 -13.78
CA THR A 139 13.19 31.13 -14.22
C THR A 139 14.49 30.37 -13.90
N SER A 140 14.58 29.71 -12.74
CA SER A 140 15.80 29.09 -12.23
C SER A 140 16.07 27.67 -12.76
N LEU A 141 15.03 26.84 -12.88
CA LEU A 141 15.17 25.45 -13.32
C LEU A 141 15.77 25.30 -14.72
N PRO A 142 15.40 26.11 -15.74
CA PRO A 142 16.02 25.99 -17.07
C PRO A 142 17.52 26.28 -17.06
N ILE A 143 17.96 27.26 -16.26
CA ILE A 143 19.37 27.62 -16.12
C ILE A 143 20.14 26.46 -15.49
N LEU A 144 19.58 25.89 -14.41
CA LEU A 144 20.15 24.72 -13.76
C LEU A 144 20.21 23.51 -14.71
N ALA A 145 19.17 23.27 -15.49
CA ALA A 145 19.11 22.15 -16.43
C ALA A 145 20.21 22.23 -17.50
N VAL A 146 20.52 23.44 -18.00
CA VAL A 146 21.64 23.64 -18.94
C VAL A 146 22.97 23.36 -18.25
N ALA A 147 23.19 23.91 -17.05
CA ALA A 147 24.41 23.69 -16.27
C ALA A 147 24.64 22.21 -15.95
N VAL A 148 23.59 21.47 -15.55
CA VAL A 148 23.67 20.03 -15.28
C VAL A 148 23.98 19.27 -16.56
N ARG A 149 23.39 19.64 -17.69
CA ARG A 149 23.67 18.97 -18.98
C ARG A 149 25.12 19.18 -19.43
N GLU A 150 25.66 20.39 -19.25
CA GLU A 150 27.07 20.68 -19.50
C GLU A 150 27.97 19.83 -18.60
N TRP A 151 27.65 19.76 -17.30
CA TRP A 151 28.38 18.93 -16.35
C TRP A 151 28.33 17.44 -16.69
N MET A 152 27.14 16.90 -17.03
CA MET A 152 26.98 15.50 -17.44
C MET A 152 27.86 15.19 -18.66
N ASN A 153 27.84 16.04 -19.68
CA ASN A 153 28.70 15.85 -20.86
C ASN A 153 30.20 15.87 -20.50
N THR A 154 30.62 16.70 -19.55
CA THR A 154 32.01 16.67 -19.08
C THR A 154 32.32 15.43 -18.24
N SER A 155 31.37 14.95 -17.44
CA SER A 155 31.48 13.73 -16.63
C SER A 155 31.59 12.50 -17.53
N ASP A 156 30.72 12.37 -18.54
CA ASP A 156 30.73 11.26 -19.49
C ASP A 156 32.07 11.17 -20.23
N LYS A 157 32.63 12.33 -20.63
CA LYS A 157 33.96 12.39 -21.25
C LYS A 157 35.07 11.94 -20.30
N LEU A 158 34.99 12.32 -19.03
CA LEU A 158 35.96 11.91 -18.01
C LEU A 158 35.87 10.40 -17.74
N GLU A 159 34.66 9.87 -17.60
CA GLU A 159 34.41 8.43 -17.39
C GLU A 159 34.87 7.60 -18.59
N ALA A 160 34.58 8.05 -19.82
CA ALA A 160 35.08 7.40 -21.03
C ALA A 160 36.62 7.39 -21.09
N SER A 161 37.27 8.50 -20.69
CA SER A 161 38.73 8.56 -20.62
C SER A 161 39.30 7.67 -19.51
N SER A 162 38.61 7.54 -18.37
CA SER A 162 38.99 6.66 -17.28
C SER A 162 38.86 5.18 -17.67
N ALA A 163 37.75 4.81 -18.29
CA ALA A 163 37.51 3.46 -18.78
C ALA A 163 38.54 3.05 -19.85
N ALA A 164 38.88 3.96 -20.78
CA ALA A 164 39.94 3.71 -21.76
C ALA A 164 41.31 3.52 -21.10
N MET A 165 41.59 4.23 -20.01
CA MET A 165 42.82 4.06 -19.22
C MET A 165 42.85 2.71 -18.50
N GLU A 166 41.73 2.26 -17.92
CA GLU A 166 41.60 0.93 -17.31
C GLU A 166 41.74 -0.19 -18.34
N GLU A 167 41.14 -0.05 -19.53
CA GLU A 167 41.27 -1.02 -20.62
C GLU A 167 42.72 -1.14 -21.10
N LEU A 168 43.41 0.00 -21.30
CA LEU A 168 44.84 0.02 -21.63
C LEU A 168 45.69 -0.62 -20.53
N HIS A 169 45.34 -0.42 -19.25
CA HIS A 169 46.03 -1.04 -18.12
C HIS A 169 45.78 -2.55 -18.06
N ALA A 170 44.55 -3.00 -18.34
CA ALA A 170 44.20 -4.42 -18.41
C ALA A 170 44.91 -5.12 -19.56
N VAL A 171 45.01 -4.48 -20.73
CA VAL A 171 45.77 -4.98 -21.88
C VAL A 171 47.26 -5.05 -21.55
N GLN A 172 47.80 -4.03 -20.87
CA GLN A 172 49.18 -4.03 -20.40
C GLN A 172 49.44 -5.19 -19.42
N GLN A 173 48.55 -5.41 -18.46
CA GLN A 173 48.67 -6.51 -17.49
C GLN A 173 48.55 -7.88 -18.17
N ALA A 174 47.59 -8.06 -19.07
CA ALA A 174 47.42 -9.29 -19.83
C ALA A 174 48.64 -9.63 -20.72
N LEU A 175 49.30 -8.61 -21.29
CA LEU A 175 50.54 -8.79 -22.05
C LEU A 175 51.71 -9.21 -21.14
N VAL A 176 51.79 -8.68 -19.93
CA VAL A 176 52.80 -9.06 -18.92
C VAL A 176 52.56 -10.49 -18.42
N ASP A 177 51.30 -10.86 -18.18
CA ASP A 177 50.92 -12.21 -17.73
C ASP A 177 51.13 -13.26 -18.84
N ALA A 178 50.82 -12.92 -20.09
CA ALA A 178 51.09 -13.78 -21.25
C ALA A 178 52.60 -13.97 -21.52
N GLN A 179 53.44 -12.99 -21.19
CA GLN A 179 54.90 -13.13 -21.27
C GLN A 179 55.50 -13.97 -20.14
N SER A 180 54.77 -14.22 -19.04
CA SER A 180 55.30 -14.83 -17.83
C SER A 180 54.81 -16.27 -17.54
N GLY A 181 53.85 -16.83 -18.29
CA GLY A 181 53.33 -18.19 -18.00
C GLY A 181 52.71 -18.98 -19.17
N PRO A 182 53.14 -20.24 -19.43
CA PRO A 182 52.62 -21.09 -20.51
C PRO A 182 51.27 -21.82 -20.24
N HIS A 183 50.47 -21.44 -19.23
CA HIS A 183 49.21 -22.10 -18.83
C HIS A 183 47.99 -21.14 -18.75
N HIS A 184 47.77 -20.36 -19.80
CA HIS A 184 46.67 -19.40 -19.91
C HIS A 184 45.31 -20.06 -20.25
N SER A 185 44.19 -19.36 -19.99
CA SER A 185 42.79 -19.82 -20.20
C SER A 185 42.43 -20.25 -21.62
N VAL A 186 43.27 -19.91 -22.59
CA VAL A 186 43.16 -20.33 -24.00
C VAL A 186 43.52 -21.82 -24.16
N TYR A 187 44.31 -22.39 -23.25
CA TYR A 187 44.78 -23.77 -23.31
C TYR A 187 43.83 -24.79 -22.63
N THR A 188 42.84 -24.36 -21.83
CA THR A 188 41.93 -25.24 -21.04
C THR A 188 40.55 -25.48 -21.68
N LEU A 189 40.37 -25.11 -22.95
CA LEU A 189 39.11 -25.30 -23.69
C LEU A 189 38.77 -26.78 -23.91
N SER A 190 39.78 -27.62 -24.10
CA SER A 190 39.62 -29.07 -24.32
C SER A 190 38.98 -29.76 -23.10
N ASP A 191 39.46 -29.43 -21.90
CA ASP A 191 39.01 -30.07 -20.66
C ASP A 191 37.55 -29.70 -20.33
N ARG A 192 37.17 -28.44 -20.57
CA ARG A 192 35.79 -27.98 -20.41
C ARG A 192 34.82 -28.65 -21.40
N TYR A 193 35.29 -28.96 -22.60
CA TYR A 193 34.49 -29.67 -23.59
C TYR A 193 34.28 -31.15 -23.19
N SER A 194 35.29 -31.81 -22.61
CA SER A 194 35.11 -33.16 -22.09
C SER A 194 34.09 -33.23 -20.95
N ASP A 195 34.11 -32.27 -20.03
CA ASP A 195 33.14 -32.22 -18.92
C ASP A 195 31.71 -32.00 -19.43
N TYR A 196 31.54 -31.13 -20.43
CA TYR A 196 30.25 -30.93 -21.08
C TYR A 196 29.72 -32.21 -21.74
N MET A 197 30.58 -32.99 -22.41
CA MET A 197 30.18 -34.24 -23.06
C MET A 197 29.70 -35.29 -22.06
N ILE A 198 30.34 -35.37 -20.88
CA ILE A 198 29.91 -36.27 -19.78
C ILE A 198 28.55 -35.84 -19.23
N LEU A 199 28.35 -34.54 -18.99
CA LEU A 199 27.08 -34.00 -18.50
C LEU A 199 25.94 -34.20 -19.50
N LYS A 200 26.21 -33.98 -20.80
CA LYS A 200 25.25 -34.21 -21.88
C LYS A 200 24.84 -35.69 -21.95
N GLY A 201 25.82 -36.61 -21.90
CA GLY A 201 25.53 -38.05 -21.92
C GLY A 201 24.70 -38.51 -20.72
N THR A 202 24.95 -37.94 -19.53
CA THR A 202 24.17 -38.23 -18.32
C THR A 202 22.73 -37.74 -18.46
N ARG A 203 22.53 -36.51 -18.96
CA ARG A 203 21.20 -35.94 -19.22
C ARG A 203 20.41 -36.81 -20.20
N ASP A 204 21.01 -37.22 -21.31
CA ASP A 204 20.34 -38.01 -22.35
C ASP A 204 19.90 -39.37 -21.81
N LYS A 205 20.72 -40.00 -20.96
CA LYS A 205 20.38 -41.26 -20.28
C LYS A 205 19.17 -41.10 -19.35
N VAL A 206 19.14 -40.04 -18.54
CA VAL A 206 18.02 -39.75 -17.63
C VAL A 206 16.72 -39.50 -18.40
N MET A 207 16.77 -38.70 -19.47
CA MET A 207 15.61 -38.47 -20.33
C MET A 207 15.09 -39.76 -20.98
N GLY A 208 15.98 -40.69 -21.33
CA GLY A 208 15.62 -42.04 -21.79
C GLY A 208 14.80 -42.81 -20.76
N SER A 209 15.28 -42.91 -19.52
CA SER A 209 14.57 -43.60 -18.44
C SER A 209 13.22 -42.96 -18.09
N VAL A 210 13.11 -41.63 -18.18
CA VAL A 210 11.83 -40.91 -17.98
C VAL A 210 10.81 -41.32 -19.05
N ARG A 211 11.22 -41.41 -20.33
CA ARG A 211 10.34 -41.84 -21.41
C ARG A 211 9.83 -43.28 -21.25
N GLU A 212 10.69 -44.19 -20.79
CA GLU A 212 10.30 -45.56 -20.48
C GLU A 212 9.22 -45.61 -19.37
N LYS A 213 9.40 -44.80 -18.31
CA LYS A 213 8.42 -44.73 -17.21
C LYS A 213 7.08 -44.12 -17.64
N ILE A 214 7.10 -43.12 -18.51
CA ILE A 214 5.87 -42.57 -19.11
C ILE A 214 5.11 -43.64 -19.89
N ALA A 215 5.82 -44.44 -20.70
CA ALA A 215 5.20 -45.53 -21.46
C ALA A 215 4.58 -46.59 -20.53
N GLU A 216 5.29 -46.95 -19.45
CA GLU A 216 4.79 -47.88 -18.43
C GLU A 216 3.51 -47.35 -17.76
N PHE A 217 3.51 -46.10 -17.28
CA PHE A 217 2.35 -45.50 -16.62
C PHE A 217 1.17 -45.29 -17.56
N SER A 218 1.43 -44.96 -18.83
CA SER A 218 0.39 -44.88 -19.86
C SER A 218 -0.31 -46.24 -20.05
N ASN A 219 0.46 -47.32 -20.10
CA ASN A 219 -0.09 -48.68 -20.18
C ASN A 219 -0.91 -49.03 -18.92
N TRP A 220 -0.43 -48.69 -17.72
CA TRP A 220 -1.16 -48.95 -16.49
C TRP A 220 -2.46 -48.17 -16.40
N HIS A 221 -2.47 -46.90 -16.81
CA HIS A 221 -3.68 -46.10 -16.88
C HIS A 221 -4.70 -46.71 -17.85
N LYS A 222 -4.24 -47.17 -19.03
CA LYS A 222 -5.10 -47.88 -19.99
C LYS A 222 -5.73 -49.14 -19.38
N ILE A 223 -4.94 -49.97 -18.69
CA ILE A 223 -5.43 -51.18 -18.00
C ILE A 223 -6.44 -50.80 -16.91
N HIS A 224 -6.18 -49.73 -16.16
CA HIS A 224 -7.04 -49.26 -15.09
C HIS A 224 -8.41 -48.82 -15.62
N VAL A 225 -8.44 -47.97 -16.65
CA VAL A 225 -9.67 -47.54 -17.32
C VAL A 225 -10.45 -48.74 -17.84
N MET A 226 -9.80 -49.66 -18.56
CA MET A 226 -10.43 -50.88 -19.06
C MET A 226 -11.01 -51.78 -17.95
N THR A 227 -10.36 -51.82 -16.79
CA THR A 227 -10.83 -52.63 -15.64
C THR A 227 -12.07 -52.01 -15.01
N LEU A 228 -12.08 -50.68 -14.86
CA LEU A 228 -13.24 -49.94 -14.34
C LEU A 228 -14.46 -50.10 -15.25
N GLU A 229 -14.27 -49.97 -16.57
CA GLU A 229 -15.33 -50.18 -17.57
C GLU A 229 -15.90 -51.60 -17.51
N LYS A 230 -15.04 -52.62 -17.35
CA LYS A 230 -15.48 -54.02 -17.26
C LYS A 230 -16.23 -54.32 -15.97
N LEU A 231 -15.79 -53.79 -14.82
CA LEU A 231 -16.46 -53.98 -13.53
C LEU A 231 -17.86 -53.34 -13.51
N GLN A 232 -18.03 -52.19 -14.18
CA GLN A 232 -19.31 -51.51 -14.29
C GLN A 232 -20.23 -52.08 -15.39
N SER A 233 -19.74 -53.04 -16.18
CA SER A 233 -20.52 -53.64 -17.26
C SER A 233 -21.63 -54.56 -16.75
N SER A 234 -22.71 -54.67 -17.53
CA SER A 234 -23.80 -55.62 -17.26
C SER A 234 -23.34 -57.09 -17.27
N SER A 235 -22.28 -57.40 -18.02
CA SER A 235 -21.70 -58.75 -18.07
C SER A 235 -21.12 -59.20 -16.73
N PHE A 236 -20.48 -58.28 -15.99
CA PHE A 236 -19.94 -58.58 -14.66
C PHE A 236 -21.07 -58.80 -13.65
N GLN A 237 -22.12 -57.97 -13.69
CA GLN A 237 -23.29 -58.13 -12.83
C GLN A 237 -24.00 -59.47 -13.06
N SER A 238 -24.11 -59.91 -14.31
CA SER A 238 -24.66 -61.23 -14.65
C SER A 238 -23.80 -62.37 -14.10
N LEU A 239 -22.47 -62.27 -14.21
CA LEU A 239 -21.55 -63.27 -13.68
C LEU A 239 -21.63 -63.36 -12.15
N CYS A 240 -21.75 -62.22 -11.47
CA CYS A 240 -21.98 -62.18 -10.02
C CYS A 240 -23.27 -62.93 -9.65
N ALA A 241 -24.37 -62.67 -10.37
CA ALA A 241 -25.65 -63.31 -10.12
C ALA A 241 -25.59 -64.84 -10.34
N GLU A 242 -24.89 -65.29 -11.39
CA GLU A 242 -24.72 -66.72 -11.70
C GLU A 242 -23.91 -67.45 -10.63
N VAL A 243 -22.80 -66.86 -10.17
CA VAL A 243 -21.99 -67.44 -9.09
C VAL A 243 -22.79 -67.48 -7.78
N MET A 244 -23.63 -66.47 -7.52
CA MET A 244 -24.47 -66.38 -6.32
C MET A 244 -25.67 -67.33 -6.30
N ALA A 245 -26.08 -67.90 -7.44
CA ALA A 245 -27.18 -68.85 -7.52
C ALA A 245 -26.83 -70.21 -6.89
N ASN A 246 -27.83 -70.91 -6.32
CA ASN A 246 -27.68 -72.21 -5.68
C ASN A 246 -27.26 -73.32 -6.68
N LEU A 247 -26.27 -74.13 -6.32
CA LEU A 247 -25.81 -75.28 -7.12
C LEU A 247 -26.58 -76.53 -6.71
N GLU A 248 -27.39 -77.06 -7.62
CA GLU A 248 -28.08 -78.34 -7.45
C GLU A 248 -27.27 -79.46 -8.10
N LEU A 249 -26.63 -80.32 -7.28
CA LEU A 249 -25.77 -81.40 -7.77
C LEU A 249 -26.53 -82.67 -8.18
N GLY A 250 -27.86 -82.70 -7.98
CA GLY A 250 -28.68 -83.87 -8.32
C GLY A 250 -28.46 -85.07 -7.38
N PRO A 251 -29.06 -86.24 -7.71
CA PRO A 251 -28.87 -87.46 -6.92
C PRO A 251 -27.46 -88.04 -7.09
N PRO A 252 -26.96 -88.82 -6.10
CA PRO A 252 -25.62 -89.41 -6.13
C PRO A 252 -25.36 -90.19 -7.42
N SER A 253 -24.18 -90.00 -8.02
CA SER A 253 -23.84 -90.57 -9.33
C SER A 253 -23.90 -92.11 -9.36
N PHE A 254 -23.67 -92.77 -8.23
CA PHE A 254 -23.73 -94.22 -8.08
C PHE A 254 -25.09 -94.76 -7.61
N ALA A 255 -26.09 -93.89 -7.37
CA ALA A 255 -27.38 -94.27 -6.78
C ALA A 255 -28.10 -95.39 -7.57
N ALA A 256 -28.01 -95.37 -8.90
CA ALA A 256 -28.58 -96.41 -9.76
C ALA A 256 -27.88 -97.77 -9.59
N SER A 257 -26.56 -97.77 -9.39
CA SER A 257 -25.72 -98.97 -9.24
C SER A 257 -25.69 -99.51 -7.81
N SER A 258 -26.13 -98.72 -6.83
CA SER A 258 -26.07 -99.07 -5.40
C SER A 258 -26.91 -100.31 -5.07
N SER A 259 -28.11 -100.42 -5.66
CA SER A 259 -28.99 -101.59 -5.48
C SER A 259 -28.38 -102.90 -5.99
N PHE A 260 -27.65 -102.83 -7.11
CA PHE A 260 -26.95 -103.98 -7.70
C PHE A 260 -25.74 -104.41 -6.87
N LEU A 261 -24.91 -103.45 -6.44
CA LEU A 261 -23.71 -103.72 -5.65
C LEU A 261 -24.05 -104.27 -4.25
N GLN A 262 -25.17 -103.83 -3.67
CA GLN A 262 -25.65 -104.31 -2.38
C GLN A 262 -26.14 -105.76 -2.46
N GLY A 263 -26.81 -106.13 -3.56
CA GLY A 263 -27.20 -107.52 -3.86
C GLY A 263 -26.01 -108.47 -4.10
N ALA A 264 -24.88 -107.95 -4.60
CA ALA A 264 -23.66 -108.71 -4.86
C ALA A 264 -22.73 -108.86 -3.63
N GLY A 265 -23.12 -108.33 -2.46
CA GLY A 265 -22.33 -108.38 -1.23
C GLY A 265 -21.11 -107.45 -1.21
N GLN A 266 -21.01 -106.50 -2.15
CA GLN A 266 -19.88 -105.57 -2.30
C GLN A 266 -20.14 -104.22 -1.59
N SER A 267 -20.66 -104.27 -0.36
CA SER A 267 -21.02 -103.08 0.43
C SER A 267 -19.83 -102.14 0.70
N GLN A 268 -18.62 -102.68 0.74
CA GLN A 268 -17.40 -101.91 0.96
C GLN A 268 -17.09 -100.94 -0.20
N ILE A 269 -17.42 -101.31 -1.44
CA ILE A 269 -17.24 -100.43 -2.62
C ILE A 269 -18.26 -99.30 -2.59
N ILE A 270 -19.50 -99.56 -2.19
CA ILE A 270 -20.54 -98.52 -2.02
C ILE A 270 -20.09 -97.49 -0.99
N SER A 271 -19.60 -97.95 0.17
CA SER A 271 -19.11 -97.06 1.22
C SER A 271 -17.90 -96.22 0.76
N GLN A 272 -17.00 -96.78 -0.06
CA GLN A 272 -15.91 -96.02 -0.67
C GLN A 272 -16.42 -94.98 -1.68
N CYS A 273 -17.42 -95.31 -2.50
CA CYS A 273 -18.06 -94.36 -3.41
C CYS A 273 -18.80 -93.23 -2.66
N GLU A 274 -19.53 -93.56 -1.59
CA GLU A 274 -20.18 -92.59 -0.70
C GLU A 274 -19.16 -91.65 -0.07
N GLN A 275 -18.04 -92.19 0.42
CA GLN A 275 -16.98 -91.39 1.02
C GLN A 275 -16.33 -90.46 0.00
N LEU A 276 -15.99 -90.95 -1.20
CA LEU A 276 -15.40 -90.14 -2.26
C LEU A 276 -16.37 -89.09 -2.80
N GLU A 277 -17.66 -89.41 -2.98
CA GLU A 277 -18.66 -88.43 -3.40
C GLU A 277 -18.89 -87.37 -2.33
N SER A 278 -18.91 -87.75 -1.05
CA SER A 278 -18.96 -86.80 0.06
C SER A 278 -17.72 -85.89 0.09
N GLU A 279 -16.53 -86.42 -0.15
CA GLU A 279 -15.29 -85.65 -0.21
C GLU A 279 -15.31 -84.66 -1.39
N VAL A 280 -15.72 -85.11 -2.58
CA VAL A 280 -15.86 -84.26 -3.78
C VAL A 280 -16.90 -83.17 -3.56
N CYS A 281 -18.07 -83.50 -3.01
CA CYS A 281 -19.10 -82.51 -2.66
C CYS A 281 -18.58 -81.48 -1.64
N SER A 282 -17.82 -81.92 -0.64
CA SER A 282 -17.23 -81.01 0.35
C SER A 282 -16.19 -80.07 -0.27
N LEU A 283 -15.35 -80.56 -1.19
CA LEU A 283 -14.34 -79.76 -1.91
C LEU A 283 -14.99 -78.78 -2.88
N LEU A 284 -16.07 -79.18 -3.55
CA LEU A 284 -16.86 -78.30 -4.41
C LEU A 284 -17.51 -77.16 -3.61
N GLU A 285 -18.11 -77.48 -2.47
CA GLU A 285 -18.71 -76.46 -1.60
C GLU A 285 -17.65 -75.52 -1.02
N GLN A 286 -16.48 -76.04 -0.60
CA GLN A 286 -15.37 -75.21 -0.14
C GLN A 286 -14.86 -74.26 -1.24
N ARG A 287 -14.66 -74.77 -2.46
CA ARG A 287 -14.26 -73.95 -3.62
C ARG A 287 -15.31 -72.88 -3.92
N ARG A 288 -16.60 -73.23 -3.80
CA ARG A 288 -17.70 -72.32 -4.08
C ARG A 288 -17.80 -71.21 -3.04
N VAL A 289 -17.64 -71.52 -1.76
CA VAL A 289 -17.56 -70.51 -0.69
C VAL A 289 -16.39 -69.55 -0.93
N MET A 290 -15.22 -70.04 -1.34
CA MET A 290 -14.08 -69.19 -1.71
C MET A 290 -14.39 -68.29 -2.92
N LEU A 291 -15.06 -68.84 -3.94
CA LEU A 291 -15.45 -68.09 -5.12
C LEU A 291 -16.49 -67.00 -4.79
N HIS A 292 -17.50 -67.31 -3.96
CA HIS A 292 -18.46 -66.32 -3.47
C HIS A 292 -17.77 -65.19 -2.71
N SER A 293 -16.83 -65.52 -1.82
CA SER A 293 -16.06 -64.52 -1.08
C SER A 293 -15.29 -63.59 -2.02
N ALA A 294 -14.58 -64.14 -3.01
CA ALA A 294 -13.85 -63.35 -4.00
C ALA A 294 -14.76 -62.46 -4.85
N VAL A 295 -15.89 -62.99 -5.32
CA VAL A 295 -16.87 -62.24 -6.13
C VAL A 295 -17.55 -61.16 -5.29
N ASN A 296 -17.86 -61.40 -4.02
CA ASN A 296 -18.43 -60.40 -3.12
C ASN A 296 -17.49 -59.24 -2.86
N VAL A 297 -16.18 -59.51 -2.68
CA VAL A 297 -15.18 -58.45 -2.54
C VAL A 297 -15.10 -57.61 -3.82
N LEU A 298 -15.07 -58.24 -4.99
CA LEU A 298 -15.07 -57.54 -6.28
C LEU A 298 -16.36 -56.75 -6.52
N HIS A 299 -17.51 -57.28 -6.14
CA HIS A 299 -18.79 -56.60 -6.25
C HIS A 299 -18.86 -55.38 -5.32
N THR A 300 -18.39 -55.53 -4.07
CA THR A 300 -18.30 -54.41 -3.11
C THR A 300 -17.38 -53.32 -3.64
N TYR A 301 -16.21 -53.70 -4.18
CA TYR A 301 -15.30 -52.76 -4.83
C TYR A 301 -15.95 -52.05 -6.01
N SER A 302 -16.65 -52.78 -6.90
CA SER A 302 -17.38 -52.19 -8.03
C SER A 302 -18.44 -51.19 -7.59
N THR A 303 -19.19 -51.49 -6.53
CA THR A 303 -20.23 -50.61 -5.99
C THR A 303 -19.62 -49.34 -5.39
N ILE A 304 -18.53 -49.45 -4.64
CA ILE A 304 -17.80 -48.28 -4.10
C ILE A 304 -17.29 -47.41 -5.25
N VAL A 305 -16.64 -48.03 -6.23
CA VAL A 305 -16.10 -47.34 -7.40
C VAL A 305 -17.18 -46.62 -8.21
N SER A 306 -18.39 -47.19 -8.33
CA SER A 306 -19.51 -46.54 -9.04
C SER A 306 -19.99 -45.24 -8.40
N GLN A 307 -19.68 -45.00 -7.12
CA GLN A 307 -19.97 -43.74 -6.43
C GLN A 307 -18.99 -42.62 -6.82
N PHE A 308 -17.83 -42.97 -7.37
CA PHE A 308 -16.87 -42.04 -7.92
C PHE A 308 -17.09 -41.90 -9.43
N GLY A 309 -17.17 -40.67 -9.93
CA GLY A 309 -17.43 -40.40 -11.34
C GLY A 309 -16.30 -40.87 -12.28
N VAL A 310 -16.49 -40.67 -13.59
CA VAL A 310 -15.54 -41.07 -14.67
C VAL A 310 -14.12 -40.53 -14.47
N VAL A 311 -13.98 -39.43 -13.71
CA VAL A 311 -12.71 -38.75 -13.39
C VAL A 311 -11.84 -39.52 -12.38
N PHE A 312 -12.37 -40.54 -11.69
CA PHE A 312 -11.61 -41.32 -10.70
C PHE A 312 -10.35 -41.97 -11.28
N ALA A 313 -10.38 -42.35 -12.57
CA ALA A 313 -9.22 -42.92 -13.26
C ALA A 313 -8.06 -41.92 -13.40
N GLU A 314 -8.36 -40.62 -13.44
CA GLU A 314 -7.37 -39.54 -13.54
C GLU A 314 -6.81 -39.12 -12.16
N ASP A 315 -7.52 -39.41 -11.07
CA ASP A 315 -7.04 -39.15 -9.71
C ASP A 315 -5.98 -40.17 -9.24
N ASN A 316 -5.78 -41.23 -10.03
CA ASN A 316 -4.77 -42.24 -9.75
C ASN A 316 -3.36 -41.62 -9.75
N ARG A 317 -2.59 -41.93 -8.70
CA ARG A 317 -1.20 -41.50 -8.52
C ARG A 317 -0.33 -41.76 -9.75
N THR A 318 -0.56 -42.87 -10.44
CA THR A 318 0.17 -43.23 -11.68
C THR A 318 -0.13 -42.30 -12.85
N PHE A 319 -1.37 -41.82 -12.99
CA PHE A 319 -1.76 -40.84 -14.00
C PHE A 319 -1.20 -39.45 -13.69
N ARG A 320 -1.22 -39.05 -12.42
CA ARG A 320 -0.60 -37.79 -11.97
C ARG A 320 0.92 -37.77 -12.19
N PHE A 321 1.60 -38.87 -11.87
CA PHE A 321 3.03 -39.01 -12.18
C PHE A 321 3.33 -39.00 -13.68
N HIS A 322 2.48 -39.64 -14.49
CA HIS A 322 2.61 -39.56 -15.94
C HIS A 322 2.58 -38.10 -16.43
N GLY A 323 1.64 -37.28 -15.94
CA GLY A 323 1.58 -35.85 -16.28
C GLY A 323 2.84 -35.07 -15.88
N TRP A 324 3.33 -35.27 -14.65
CA TRP A 324 4.55 -34.59 -14.18
C TRP A 324 5.81 -34.99 -14.95
N LEU A 325 5.94 -36.26 -15.33
CA LEU A 325 7.05 -36.73 -16.15
C LEU A 325 6.98 -36.17 -17.58
N GLN A 326 5.78 -35.98 -18.13
CA GLN A 326 5.60 -35.31 -19.42
C GLN A 326 5.98 -33.82 -19.35
N GLU A 327 5.62 -33.11 -18.29
CA GLU A 327 6.07 -31.73 -18.04
C GLU A 327 7.61 -31.64 -17.98
N LEU A 328 8.24 -32.58 -17.28
CA LEU A 328 9.71 -32.63 -17.11
C LEU A 328 10.45 -32.88 -18.43
N LEU A 329 9.85 -33.63 -19.36
CA LEU A 329 10.43 -33.83 -20.69
C LEU A 329 10.36 -32.59 -21.58
N ASN A 330 9.34 -31.75 -21.40
CA ASN A 330 9.17 -30.51 -22.15
C ASN A 330 10.07 -29.38 -21.62
N ASP A 331 10.35 -29.38 -20.31
CA ASP A 331 11.22 -28.41 -19.63
C ASP A 331 12.15 -29.11 -18.63
N PHE A 332 13.35 -29.49 -19.09
CA PHE A 332 14.35 -30.18 -18.28
C PHE A 332 15.34 -29.21 -17.64
N THR A 333 14.86 -28.44 -16.65
CA THR A 333 15.63 -27.48 -15.87
C THR A 333 15.68 -27.86 -14.39
N SER A 334 16.70 -27.39 -13.65
CA SER A 334 16.82 -27.64 -12.20
C SER A 334 15.62 -27.10 -11.43
N GLN A 335 15.13 -25.92 -11.82
CA GLN A 335 13.95 -25.29 -11.23
C GLN A 335 12.69 -26.15 -11.43
N LYS A 336 12.49 -26.70 -12.64
CA LYS A 336 11.34 -27.57 -12.91
C LYS A 336 11.40 -28.89 -12.15
N CYS A 337 12.59 -29.46 -11.97
CA CYS A 337 12.80 -30.63 -11.12
C CYS A 337 12.38 -30.36 -9.66
N GLU A 338 12.79 -29.22 -9.09
CA GLU A 338 12.43 -28.82 -7.74
C GLU A 338 10.92 -28.59 -7.60
N GLU A 339 10.26 -27.96 -8.57
CA GLU A 339 8.80 -27.81 -8.58
C GLU A 339 8.06 -29.15 -8.51
N VAL A 340 8.47 -30.13 -9.31
CA VAL A 340 7.85 -31.47 -9.32
C VAL A 340 8.07 -32.19 -7.99
N ILE A 341 9.26 -32.04 -7.39
CA ILE A 341 9.57 -32.61 -6.08
C ILE A 341 8.70 -31.96 -5.00
N THR A 342 8.53 -30.63 -5.02
CA THR A 342 7.67 -29.91 -4.06
C THR A 342 6.22 -30.33 -4.19
N ARG A 343 5.67 -30.41 -5.41
CA ARG A 343 4.30 -30.92 -5.66
C ARG A 343 4.10 -32.34 -5.13
N TYR A 344 5.10 -33.21 -5.24
CA TYR A 344 5.05 -34.55 -4.66
C TYR A 344 4.95 -34.51 -3.13
N HIS A 345 5.75 -33.66 -2.48
CA HIS A 345 5.73 -33.52 -1.02
C HIS A 345 4.42 -32.89 -0.54
N ASP A 346 3.89 -31.87 -1.21
CA ASP A 346 2.63 -31.23 -0.83
C ASP A 346 1.44 -32.19 -0.90
N MET A 347 1.40 -33.08 -1.90
CA MET A 347 0.27 -33.98 -2.11
C MET A 347 0.35 -35.29 -1.32
N TYR A 348 1.57 -35.77 -1.04
CA TYR A 348 1.77 -37.12 -0.50
C TYR A 348 2.62 -37.19 0.77
N SER A 349 3.14 -36.07 1.29
CA SER A 349 3.74 -36.06 2.62
C SER A 349 2.65 -36.24 3.69
N LEU A 350 2.96 -37.01 4.72
CA LEU A 350 2.13 -37.15 5.91
C LEU A 350 2.23 -35.86 6.74
N THR A 351 1.64 -34.78 6.27
CA THR A 351 1.31 -33.64 7.13
C THR A 351 -0.13 -33.84 7.62
N GLN A 352 -0.26 -34.39 8.82
CA GLN A 352 -1.46 -34.26 9.63
C GLN A 352 -1.73 -32.76 9.88
N SER A 353 -2.35 -32.05 8.94
CA SER A 353 -2.46 -30.59 9.07
C SER A 353 -3.69 -30.00 8.39
N SER A 354 -4.85 -30.67 8.40
CA SER A 354 -6.09 -29.99 7.97
C SER A 354 -6.79 -29.24 9.12
N GLN A 355 -6.54 -29.63 10.38
CA GLN A 355 -7.10 -28.96 11.57
C GLN A 355 -6.08 -28.06 12.28
N LEU A 356 -4.81 -28.47 12.39
CA LEU A 356 -3.75 -27.66 12.99
C LEU A 356 -3.49 -26.38 12.18
N THR A 357 -3.57 -26.44 10.84
CA THR A 357 -3.35 -25.28 9.97
C THR A 357 -4.50 -24.27 10.03
N LYS A 358 -5.75 -24.73 10.27
CA LYS A 358 -6.88 -23.83 10.53
C LYS A 358 -6.74 -23.13 11.89
N ALA A 359 -6.30 -23.85 12.92
CA ALA A 359 -5.99 -23.24 14.22
C ALA A 359 -4.79 -22.28 14.12
N GLN A 360 -3.71 -22.64 13.42
CA GLN A 360 -2.56 -21.76 13.15
C GLN A 360 -2.95 -20.53 12.33
N PHE A 361 -3.88 -20.65 11.40
CA PHE A 361 -4.41 -19.50 10.67
C PHE A 361 -5.18 -18.55 11.60
N VAL A 362 -6.03 -19.09 12.48
CA VAL A 362 -6.75 -18.28 13.49
C VAL A 362 -5.78 -17.61 14.46
N PHE A 363 -4.79 -18.34 15.01
CA PHE A 363 -3.73 -17.77 15.85
C PHE A 363 -2.87 -16.75 15.07
N GLY A 364 -2.65 -16.97 13.78
CA GLY A 364 -1.96 -16.04 12.90
C GLY A 364 -2.75 -14.75 12.65
N VAL A 365 -4.09 -14.84 12.54
CA VAL A 365 -4.98 -13.68 12.44
C VAL A 365 -5.03 -12.94 13.78
N GLU A 366 -5.13 -13.64 14.90
CA GLU A 366 -5.09 -13.04 16.24
C GLU A 366 -3.77 -12.32 16.51
N ALA A 367 -2.63 -12.95 16.18
CA ALA A 367 -1.32 -12.33 16.27
C ALA A 367 -1.20 -11.09 15.37
N LYS A 368 -1.79 -11.11 14.17
CA LYS A 368 -1.86 -9.93 13.28
C LYS A 368 -2.71 -8.80 13.87
N LEU A 369 -3.85 -9.12 14.46
CA LEU A 369 -4.72 -8.13 15.11
C LEU A 369 -4.04 -7.52 16.34
N LEU A 370 -3.38 -8.34 17.17
CA LEU A 370 -2.59 -7.88 18.31
C LEU A 370 -1.40 -7.02 17.85
N ASN A 371 -0.73 -7.38 16.76
CA ASN A 371 0.33 -6.56 16.18
C ASN A 371 -0.19 -5.23 15.65
N LEU A 372 -1.35 -5.19 14.97
CA LEU A 372 -1.99 -3.95 14.52
C LEU A 372 -2.41 -3.06 15.70
N LEU A 373 -2.93 -3.67 16.77
CA LEU A 373 -3.29 -2.97 18.00
C LEU A 373 -2.04 -2.39 18.69
N ASN A 374 -0.97 -3.18 18.80
CA ASN A 374 0.30 -2.74 19.38
C ASN A 374 0.97 -1.67 18.51
N ASP A 375 0.95 -1.80 17.18
CA ASP A 375 1.47 -0.79 16.26
C ASP A 375 0.70 0.53 16.41
N SER A 376 -0.62 0.46 16.45
CA SER A 376 -1.49 1.63 16.69
C SER A 376 -1.22 2.29 18.04
N ASN A 377 -1.13 1.49 19.11
CA ASN A 377 -0.80 1.99 20.45
C ASN A 377 0.61 2.59 20.51
N SER A 378 1.59 1.99 19.82
CA SER A 378 2.96 2.51 19.76
C SER A 378 3.04 3.84 19.02
N LYS A 379 2.29 4.01 17.93
CA LYS A 379 2.15 5.27 17.21
C LYS A 379 1.51 6.34 18.09
N LEU A 380 0.47 5.97 18.84
CA LEU A 380 -0.23 6.89 19.74
C LEU A 380 0.66 7.33 20.91
N LEU A 381 1.43 6.41 21.51
CA LEU A 381 2.43 6.73 22.53
C LEU A 381 3.55 7.62 22.00
N LYS A 382 4.10 7.34 20.81
CA LYS A 382 5.09 8.20 20.15
C LYS A 382 4.57 9.62 19.92
N LEU A 383 3.30 9.76 19.50
CA LEU A 383 2.68 11.08 19.32
C LEU A 383 2.50 11.84 20.65
N ILE A 384 2.23 11.12 21.74
CA ILE A 384 2.14 11.70 23.09
C ILE A 384 3.52 12.16 23.58
N ASP A 385 4.54 11.32 23.45
CA ASP A 385 5.92 11.64 23.86
C ASP A 385 6.48 12.82 23.04
N ARG A 386 6.21 12.86 21.73
CA ARG A 386 6.65 13.95 20.85
C ARG A 386 6.02 15.29 21.25
N ARG A 387 4.71 15.31 21.54
CA ARG A 387 4.02 16.50 22.07
C ARG A 387 4.65 16.98 23.38
N ALA A 388 5.16 16.07 24.21
CA ALA A 388 5.81 16.42 25.47
C ALA A 388 7.23 17.00 25.28
N GLN A 389 7.93 16.64 24.19
CA GLN A 389 9.31 17.05 23.88
C GLN A 389 9.39 18.36 23.06
N GLU A 390 8.40 18.64 22.20
CA GLU A 390 8.37 19.78 21.27
C GLU A 390 8.52 21.17 21.93
N THR A 391 8.27 21.32 23.23
CA THR A 391 8.35 22.61 23.95
C THR A 391 9.67 22.91 24.67
N ASN A 392 10.54 21.91 24.94
CA ASN A 392 11.75 22.11 25.75
C ASN A 392 13.08 21.99 24.97
N GLU A 393 13.11 21.30 23.82
CA GLU A 393 14.38 20.97 23.12
C GLU A 393 14.84 22.03 22.10
N THR A 394 13.93 22.81 21.52
CA THR A 394 14.20 23.69 20.38
C THR A 394 15.23 24.79 20.70
N MET A 395 15.14 25.41 21.89
CA MET A 395 16.09 26.45 22.30
C MET A 395 17.49 25.90 22.61
N MET A 396 17.59 24.67 23.13
CA MET A 396 18.90 24.03 23.37
C MET A 396 19.58 23.63 22.07
N LEU A 397 18.80 23.17 21.08
CA LEU A 397 19.31 22.82 19.75
C LEU A 397 19.82 24.04 18.99
N GLU A 398 19.15 25.19 19.09
CA GLU A 398 19.64 26.44 18.48
C GLU A 398 21.02 26.86 19.02
N VAL A 399 21.24 26.71 20.32
CA VAL A 399 22.56 26.98 20.94
C VAL A 399 23.62 26.01 20.41
N GLN A 400 23.32 24.71 20.34
CA GLN A 400 24.24 23.71 19.83
C GLN A 400 24.60 23.93 18.35
N VAL A 401 23.63 24.34 17.53
CA VAL A 401 23.86 24.68 16.12
C VAL A 401 24.78 25.89 16.02
N HIS A 402 24.58 26.90 16.87
CA HIS A 402 25.45 28.08 16.89
C HIS A 402 26.88 27.75 17.32
N GLU A 403 27.05 26.93 18.37
CA GLU A 403 28.36 26.44 18.82
C GLU A 403 29.08 25.64 17.73
N ALA A 404 28.35 24.78 17.00
CA ALA A 404 28.90 24.02 15.89
C ALA A 404 29.33 24.93 14.72
N ASP A 405 28.55 25.97 14.38
CA ASP A 405 28.90 26.95 13.34
C ASP A 405 30.19 27.72 13.69
N GLU A 406 30.34 28.14 14.95
CA GLU A 406 31.56 28.80 15.42
C GLU A 406 32.77 27.84 15.44
N ALA A 407 32.57 26.56 15.76
CA ALA A 407 33.63 25.55 15.67
C ALA A 407 34.09 25.31 14.22
N ILE A 408 33.16 25.24 13.27
CA ILE A 408 33.47 25.10 11.83
C ILE A 408 34.24 26.32 11.33
N LYS A 409 33.82 27.52 11.74
CA LYS A 409 34.49 28.78 11.40
C LYS A 409 35.92 28.82 11.92
N LEU A 410 36.15 28.43 13.17
CA LEU A 410 37.49 28.34 13.76
C LEU A 410 38.35 27.32 13.00
N PHE A 411 37.81 26.14 12.71
CA PHE A 411 38.51 25.10 11.96
C PHE A 411 38.98 25.57 10.57
N VAL A 412 38.10 26.24 9.82
CA VAL A 412 38.44 26.77 8.49
C VAL A 412 39.49 27.87 8.60
N TYR A 413 39.36 28.76 9.59
CA TYR A 413 40.32 29.83 9.81
C TYR A 413 41.72 29.30 10.18
N GLU A 414 41.81 28.29 11.05
CA GLU A 414 43.09 27.71 11.50
C GLU A 414 43.80 26.89 10.41
N ASN A 415 43.05 26.22 9.54
CA ASN A 415 43.60 25.27 8.55
C ASN A 415 43.65 25.84 7.11
N GLY A 416 43.16 27.05 6.88
CA GLY A 416 43.20 27.73 5.57
C GLY A 416 42.61 26.88 4.44
N LEU A 417 43.33 26.79 3.31
CA LEU A 417 42.86 26.11 2.09
C LEU A 417 42.61 24.60 2.28
N GLU A 418 43.40 23.92 3.12
CA GLU A 418 43.18 22.49 3.40
C GLU A 418 41.96 22.28 4.31
N GLY A 419 41.69 23.24 5.20
CA GLY A 419 40.44 23.31 5.97
C GLY A 419 39.22 23.46 5.07
N GLU A 420 39.27 24.37 4.09
CA GLU A 420 38.21 24.56 3.09
C GLU A 420 37.95 23.26 2.31
N LYS A 421 38.99 22.59 1.82
CA LYS A 421 38.84 21.31 1.08
C LYS A 421 38.24 20.20 1.93
N SER A 422 38.66 20.10 3.19
CA SER A 422 38.11 19.14 4.14
C SER A 422 36.61 19.40 4.36
N LEU A 423 36.23 20.66 4.60
CA LEU A 423 34.82 21.05 4.77
C LEU A 423 34.00 20.76 3.50
N MET A 424 34.52 21.07 2.31
CA MET A 424 33.87 20.74 1.04
C MET A 424 33.62 19.24 0.90
N SER A 425 34.62 18.40 1.22
CA SER A 425 34.49 16.94 1.16
C SER A 425 33.42 16.40 2.12
N VAL A 426 33.40 16.91 3.36
CA VAL A 426 32.39 16.53 4.36
C VAL A 426 30.99 16.93 3.92
N ILE A 427 30.81 18.17 3.46
CA ILE A 427 29.51 18.68 3.00
C ILE A 427 29.02 17.90 1.77
N VAL A 428 29.88 17.65 0.78
CA VAL A 428 29.52 16.85 -0.41
C VAL A 428 29.12 15.43 -0.02
N SER A 429 29.84 14.81 0.93
CA SER A 429 29.50 13.49 1.45
C SER A 429 28.15 13.46 2.17
N ALA A 430 27.86 14.50 2.96
CA ALA A 430 26.57 14.66 3.64
C ALA A 430 25.43 14.87 2.63
N LEU A 431 25.62 15.74 1.63
CA LEU A 431 24.65 16.00 0.56
C LEU A 431 24.38 14.74 -0.29
N TYR A 432 25.40 13.95 -0.60
CA TYR A 432 25.25 12.67 -1.29
C TYR A 432 24.39 11.69 -0.48
N THR A 433 24.66 11.59 0.82
CA THR A 433 23.88 10.73 1.73
C THR A 433 22.42 11.16 1.80
N LEU A 434 22.16 12.47 1.89
CA LEU A 434 20.81 13.03 1.84
C LEU A 434 20.13 12.77 0.50
N ASN A 435 20.83 12.94 -0.63
CA ASN A 435 20.28 12.67 -1.96
C ASN A 435 19.86 11.20 -2.12
N LYS A 436 20.66 10.26 -1.62
CA LYS A 436 20.31 8.84 -1.61
C LYS A 436 19.03 8.57 -0.81
N ARG A 437 18.86 9.23 0.35
CA ARG A 437 17.63 9.13 1.16
C ARG A 437 16.43 9.71 0.41
N TYR A 438 16.61 10.86 -0.26
CA TYR A 438 15.58 11.47 -1.11
C TYR A 438 15.09 10.52 -2.20
N LEU A 439 15.99 9.87 -2.95
CA LEU A 439 15.62 8.93 -4.02
C LEU A 439 14.85 7.72 -3.48
N LEU A 440 15.24 7.20 -2.32
CA LEU A 440 14.49 6.11 -1.67
C LEU A 440 13.08 6.55 -1.27
N MET A 441 12.96 7.76 -0.72
CA MET A 441 11.68 8.35 -0.34
C MET A 441 10.79 8.65 -1.55
N GLU A 442 11.36 9.14 -2.65
CA GLU A 442 10.64 9.34 -3.91
C GLU A 442 10.09 8.01 -4.45
N GLY A 443 10.91 6.94 -4.45
CA GLY A 443 10.45 5.61 -4.85
C GLY A 443 9.33 5.06 -3.96
N ALA A 444 9.43 5.26 -2.64
CA ALA A 444 8.40 4.87 -1.69
C ALA A 444 7.08 5.65 -1.89
N ALA A 445 7.19 6.96 -2.14
CA ALA A 445 6.06 7.82 -2.46
C ALA A 445 5.37 7.42 -3.77
N ALA A 446 6.14 7.17 -4.82
CA ALA A 446 5.63 6.69 -6.10
C ALA A 446 4.91 5.34 -5.98
N GLY A 447 5.41 4.44 -5.14
CA GLY A 447 4.77 3.15 -4.84
C GLY A 447 3.51 3.26 -3.97
N ALA A 448 3.43 4.27 -3.10
CA ALA A 448 2.28 4.48 -2.21
C ALA A 448 1.05 5.06 -2.92
N GLY A 449 1.24 5.84 -3.99
CA GLY A 449 0.16 6.45 -4.77
C GLY A 449 -0.82 7.24 -3.89
N ASP A 450 -2.09 6.86 -3.90
CA ASP A 450 -3.17 7.51 -3.12
C ASP A 450 -3.01 7.35 -1.59
N ARG A 451 -2.10 6.48 -1.12
CA ARG A 451 -1.84 6.23 0.31
C ARG A 451 -0.66 7.04 0.86
N LEU A 452 -0.32 8.17 0.22
CA LEU A 452 0.77 9.03 0.66
C LEU A 452 0.62 9.53 2.10
N MET A 453 -0.63 9.64 2.57
CA MET A 453 -0.96 10.02 3.96
C MET A 453 -0.52 8.98 4.99
N ASP A 454 -0.46 7.71 4.59
CA ASP A 454 -0.08 6.59 5.45
C ASP A 454 1.44 6.35 5.44
N LEU A 455 2.18 7.07 4.58
CA LEU A 455 3.63 6.95 4.47
C LEU A 455 4.29 7.70 5.61
N THR A 456 4.85 6.95 6.56
CA THR A 456 5.59 7.47 7.71
C THR A 456 7.06 7.06 7.66
N SER A 457 7.93 7.92 8.16
CA SER A 457 9.34 7.61 8.40
C SER A 457 9.50 6.43 9.36
N ARG A 458 10.73 5.88 9.43
CA ARG A 458 11.11 4.90 10.46
C ARG A 458 10.83 5.41 11.88
N ASP A 459 11.01 6.70 12.08
CA ASP A 459 10.84 7.34 13.38
C ASP A 459 9.36 7.75 13.63
N GLY A 460 8.49 7.59 12.62
CA GLY A 460 7.04 7.78 12.71
C GLY A 460 6.55 9.14 12.18
N ASP A 461 7.45 10.02 11.74
CA ASP A 461 7.08 11.30 11.16
C ASP A 461 6.38 11.13 9.82
N TRP A 462 5.45 12.04 9.50
CA TRP A 462 4.79 12.00 8.21
C TRP A 462 5.80 12.32 7.10
N PHE A 463 5.65 11.67 5.95
CA PHE A 463 6.53 11.81 4.80
C PHE A 463 6.89 13.26 4.44
N LEU A 464 5.92 14.18 4.48
CA LEU A 464 6.16 15.60 4.17
C LEU A 464 7.05 16.28 5.21
N ASP A 465 6.90 15.97 6.50
CA ASP A 465 7.71 16.56 7.58
C ASP A 465 9.18 16.15 7.42
N GLU A 466 9.41 14.89 7.05
CA GLU A 466 10.75 14.38 6.76
C GLU A 466 11.34 15.05 5.49
N LEU A 467 10.55 15.23 4.43
CA LEU A 467 10.99 15.97 3.24
C LEU A 467 11.34 17.43 3.55
N CYS A 468 10.56 18.11 4.39
CA CYS A 468 10.81 19.48 4.80
C CYS A 468 12.11 19.58 5.59
N SER A 469 12.31 18.70 6.56
CA SER A 469 13.53 18.61 7.38
C SER A 469 14.77 18.35 6.52
N MET A 470 14.73 17.35 5.65
CA MET A 470 15.84 17.06 4.73
C MET A 470 16.14 18.24 3.80
N SER A 471 15.10 18.92 3.32
CA SER A 471 15.25 20.05 2.39
C SER A 471 15.86 21.25 3.10
N GLY A 472 15.49 21.46 4.36
CA GLY A 472 16.12 22.43 5.24
C GLY A 472 17.60 22.13 5.47
N ASN A 473 17.95 20.87 5.76
CA ASN A 473 19.35 20.44 5.93
C ASN A 473 20.19 20.68 4.68
N VAL A 474 19.64 20.40 3.48
CA VAL A 474 20.33 20.70 2.21
C VAL A 474 20.62 22.19 2.08
N ASN A 475 19.64 23.06 2.37
CA ASN A 475 19.85 24.51 2.33
C ASN A 475 20.88 24.98 3.36
N GLN A 476 20.84 24.43 4.58
CA GLN A 476 21.79 24.77 5.65
C GLN A 476 23.22 24.39 5.25
N PHE A 477 23.43 23.18 4.73
CA PHE A 477 24.75 22.75 4.24
C PHE A 477 25.26 23.62 3.09
N LEU A 478 24.39 24.02 2.17
CA LEU A 478 24.77 24.95 1.10
C LEU A 478 25.09 26.35 1.61
N GLU A 479 24.40 26.80 2.66
CA GLU A 479 24.69 28.08 3.30
C GLU A 479 26.05 28.04 4.02
N THR A 480 26.33 27.00 4.80
CA THR A 480 27.63 26.76 5.44
C THR A 480 28.74 26.67 4.39
N LEU A 481 28.52 25.95 3.29
CA LEU A 481 29.47 25.85 2.18
C LEU A 481 29.79 27.24 1.61
N ASN A 482 28.78 28.05 1.31
CA ASN A 482 28.97 29.39 0.77
C ASN A 482 29.65 30.36 1.76
N ARG A 483 29.40 30.19 3.06
CA ARG A 483 29.92 31.05 4.12
C ARG A 483 31.42 30.84 4.36
N TYR A 484 31.89 29.60 4.25
CA TYR A 484 33.26 29.23 4.64
C TYR A 484 34.16 28.76 3.48
N THR A 485 33.67 28.74 2.23
CA THR A 485 34.48 28.31 1.07
C THR A 485 34.33 29.25 -0.12
N GLN A 486 35.32 29.24 -1.03
CA GLN A 486 35.27 30.01 -2.28
C GLN A 486 34.37 29.42 -3.38
N VAL A 487 33.47 28.50 -3.03
CA VAL A 487 32.54 27.85 -3.97
C VAL A 487 31.57 28.85 -4.62
N HIS A 488 31.33 30.00 -3.99
CA HIS A 488 30.54 31.10 -4.54
C HIS A 488 31.12 31.72 -5.83
N ALA A 489 32.41 31.48 -6.14
CA ALA A 489 33.04 31.87 -7.40
C ALA A 489 32.58 31.03 -8.60
N LEU A 490 31.99 29.86 -8.36
CA LEU A 490 31.47 28.98 -9.41
C LEU A 490 30.09 29.45 -9.85
N GLY A 491 29.96 29.89 -11.10
CA GLY A 491 28.72 30.46 -11.64
C GLY A 491 27.48 29.55 -11.51
N HIS A 492 27.68 28.24 -11.59
CA HIS A 492 26.60 27.23 -11.52
C HIS A 492 26.04 27.01 -10.11
N VAL A 493 26.79 27.36 -9.06
CA VAL A 493 26.38 27.14 -7.66
C VAL A 493 25.25 28.09 -7.27
N LYS A 494 25.28 29.33 -7.77
CA LYS A 494 24.22 30.32 -7.50
C LYS A 494 22.87 29.89 -8.07
N SER A 495 22.85 29.37 -9.30
CA SER A 495 21.63 28.83 -9.90
C SER A 495 21.12 27.58 -9.19
N LEU A 496 22.03 26.72 -8.74
CA LEU A 496 21.70 25.52 -7.96
C LEU A 496 21.04 25.90 -6.63
N GLN A 497 21.66 26.80 -5.86
CA GLN A 497 21.16 27.25 -4.58
C GLN A 497 19.78 27.91 -4.71
N HIS A 498 19.60 28.76 -5.72
CA HIS A 498 18.30 29.40 -5.95
C HIS A 498 17.20 28.38 -6.28
N SER A 499 17.50 27.36 -7.09
CA SER A 499 16.54 26.31 -7.45
C SER A 499 16.19 25.43 -6.25
N LEU A 500 17.17 25.05 -5.42
CA LEU A 500 16.95 24.24 -4.22
C LEU A 500 16.17 25.00 -3.15
N LYS A 501 16.44 26.30 -2.97
CA LYS A 501 15.67 27.15 -2.06
C LYS A 501 14.22 27.32 -2.53
N ALA A 502 14.00 27.53 -3.83
CA ALA A 502 12.65 27.62 -4.38
C ALA A 502 11.88 26.29 -4.24
N THR A 503 12.57 25.15 -4.36
CA THR A 503 11.99 23.82 -4.11
C THR A 503 11.63 23.63 -2.64
N HIS A 504 12.52 24.02 -1.72
CA HIS A 504 12.24 23.99 -0.28
C HIS A 504 11.01 24.82 0.11
N ASN A 505 10.84 26.00 -0.51
CA ASN A 505 9.66 26.84 -0.29
C ASN A 505 8.34 26.15 -0.68
N VAL A 506 8.36 25.21 -1.64
CA VAL A 506 7.18 24.39 -1.96
C VAL A 506 6.83 23.48 -0.78
N PHE A 507 7.84 22.79 -0.23
CA PHE A 507 7.63 21.88 0.89
C PHE A 507 7.15 22.62 2.13
N MET A 508 7.77 23.76 2.46
CA MET A 508 7.32 24.62 3.57
C MET A 508 5.89 25.09 3.38
N ALA A 509 5.52 25.53 2.18
CA ALA A 509 4.15 25.97 1.93
C ALA A 509 3.12 24.82 2.02
N LEU A 510 3.48 23.61 1.60
CA LEU A 510 2.63 22.42 1.80
C LEU A 510 2.51 22.06 3.29
N GLN A 511 3.60 22.21 4.05
CA GLN A 511 3.61 21.97 5.49
C GLN A 511 2.71 22.98 6.21
N ASP A 512 2.81 24.26 5.86
CA ASP A 512 1.94 25.32 6.39
C ASP A 512 0.46 25.04 6.08
N LEU A 513 0.14 24.61 4.86
CA LEU A 513 -1.22 24.23 4.49
C LEU A 513 -1.73 23.05 5.32
N ASN A 514 -0.91 22.01 5.50
CA ASN A 514 -1.27 20.85 6.31
C ASN A 514 -1.41 21.19 7.80
N MET A 515 -0.53 22.06 8.34
CA MET A 515 -0.64 22.55 9.71
C MET A 515 -1.91 23.35 9.93
N ASN A 516 -2.24 24.27 9.00
CA ASN A 516 -3.50 25.00 9.02
C ASN A 516 -4.72 24.07 8.89
N PHE A 517 -4.63 23.04 8.04
CA PHE A 517 -5.68 22.04 7.92
C PHE A 517 -5.89 21.27 9.23
N ARG A 518 -4.83 20.77 9.87
CA ARG A 518 -4.91 19.97 11.10
C ARG A 518 -5.30 20.78 12.34
N SER A 519 -4.83 22.03 12.43
CA SER A 519 -5.02 22.86 13.63
C SER A 519 -6.30 23.69 13.62
N ILE A 520 -6.76 24.10 12.43
CA ILE A 520 -7.90 25.00 12.28
C ILE A 520 -9.03 24.28 11.55
N ILE A 521 -8.79 23.79 10.33
CA ILE A 521 -9.89 23.35 9.44
C ILE A 521 -10.54 22.05 9.92
N LEU A 522 -9.74 21.03 10.23
CA LEU A 522 -10.20 19.71 10.65
C LEU A 522 -10.92 19.75 12.02
N PRO A 523 -10.40 20.43 13.06
CA PRO A 523 -11.12 20.56 14.33
C PRO A 523 -12.45 21.29 14.19
N GLU A 524 -12.53 22.34 13.35
CA GLU A 524 -13.78 23.07 13.12
C GLU A 524 -14.80 22.23 12.33
N ALA A 525 -14.33 21.44 11.36
CA ALA A 525 -15.15 20.47 10.63
C ALA A 525 -15.63 19.30 11.51
N LEU A 526 -14.85 18.89 12.51
CA LEU A 526 -15.25 17.82 13.44
C LEU A 526 -16.24 18.30 14.51
N LYS A 527 -16.12 19.56 14.98
CA LYS A 527 -17.09 20.17 15.92
C LYS A 527 -18.52 20.27 15.37
N THR A 528 -18.66 20.23 14.04
CA THR A 528 -19.94 20.32 13.33
C THR A 528 -20.55 18.95 13.02
N ASP A 529 -19.84 17.85 13.27
CA ASP A 529 -20.35 16.49 13.05
C ASP A 529 -21.29 16.04 14.21
N PRO A 530 -22.59 15.80 13.96
CA PRO A 530 -23.57 15.48 15.01
C PRO A 530 -23.32 14.17 15.75
N SER A 531 -22.47 13.27 15.23
CA SER A 531 -22.11 11.99 15.86
C SER A 531 -21.13 12.08 17.03
N SER A 532 -20.58 13.27 17.29
CA SER A 532 -19.62 13.53 18.38
C SER A 532 -20.24 14.17 19.64
N ARG A 533 -21.56 14.38 19.68
CA ARG A 533 -22.30 14.88 20.85
C ARG A 533 -23.22 13.84 21.47
#